data_AF-A0A2D7DWG8-F1
#
_entry.id   AF-A0A2D7DWG8-F1
#
_cell.length_a   1.000
_cell.length_b   1.000
_cell.length_c   1.000
_cell.angle_alpha   90.00
_cell.angle_beta   90.00
_cell.angle_gamma   90.00
#
_symmetry.space_group_name_H-M   'P 1'
#
loop_
_entity.id
_entity.type
_entity.pdbx_description
1 polymer ?
#
loop_
_entity_poly.entity_id
_entity_poly.type
_entity_poly.pdbx_seq_one_letter_code
_entity_poly.pdbx_strand_id
1 'polypeptide(L)'
;IINKVNLGLHIMKGQFGEVDLIKKIIDISDIPKTCVEFGAYDGVTNSNTFYFWKKKGFKSLLIEPDPKLFSLLKKIANKNCTLVNDFVSINNKLSKIIKQNNFPKKMGLLSIDIDSNDLEIFKQIDHKSTYVVIIEFNNQFPVWVDYSDPKDCIIFRHSALAIVKFASKIGYRLLDVKGANLILINEQNLYLPKKLYPKSLKDCFDYEEQKRVCKDIRIIGSKFTTNAKIFSQKPTLFLRFKKYIFQLIVIINYSLRRKKIPSSQIPNQCKKNILKAGLYI
;
A
#
# COMPACT_ATOMS: atom_id res chain seq x y z
N ILE A 1 -25.37 0.30 38.67
CA ILE A 1 -25.59 -0.69 37.59
C ILE A 1 -25.38 0.05 36.28
N ILE A 2 -24.11 0.16 35.90
CA ILE A 2 -23.64 0.97 34.75
C ILE A 2 -23.52 0.01 33.57
N ASN A 3 -24.15 0.40 32.46
CA ASN A 3 -24.35 -0.36 31.24
C ASN A 3 -23.07 -1.08 30.77
N LYS A 4 -23.03 -2.38 31.06
CA LYS A 4 -22.10 -3.39 30.52
C LYS A 4 -22.57 -3.88 29.15
N VAL A 5 -22.97 -2.96 28.27
CA VAL A 5 -23.44 -3.26 26.90
C VAL A 5 -22.69 -2.34 25.94
N ASN A 6 -21.43 -2.70 25.64
CA ASN A 6 -20.74 -2.41 24.38
C ASN A 6 -19.29 -2.95 24.37
N LEU A 7 -19.08 -4.18 24.83
CA LEU A 7 -17.77 -4.87 24.77
C LEU A 7 -17.73 -6.00 23.72
N GLY A 8 -18.46 -5.82 22.60
CA GLY A 8 -18.56 -6.82 21.53
C GLY A 8 -18.43 -6.31 20.09
N LEU A 9 -18.16 -5.02 19.85
CA LEU A 9 -18.13 -4.43 18.49
C LEU A 9 -16.70 -4.07 18.04
N HIS A 10 -16.32 -4.64 16.89
CA HIS A 10 -15.17 -4.35 16.03
C HIS A 10 -13.75 -4.65 16.54
N ILE A 11 -13.34 -5.92 16.43
CA ILE A 11 -11.93 -6.24 16.16
C ILE A 11 -11.82 -6.84 14.76
N MET A 12 -12.00 -5.99 13.75
CA MET A 12 -11.53 -6.17 12.39
C MET A 12 -10.81 -4.87 12.04
N LYS A 13 -9.55 -4.91 11.61
CA LYS A 13 -8.83 -3.68 11.22
C LYS A 13 -8.00 -3.94 9.99
N GLY A 14 -7.91 -2.90 9.18
CA GLY A 14 -7.63 -2.77 7.75
C GLY A 14 -8.30 -1.44 7.33
N GLN A 15 -7.96 -0.85 6.19
CA GLN A 15 -8.47 0.49 5.84
C GLN A 15 -9.76 0.44 5.02
N PHE A 16 -9.87 -0.55 4.13
CA PHE A 16 -10.91 -0.63 3.10
C PHE A 16 -11.57 -2.03 3.03
N GLY A 17 -11.41 -2.84 4.07
CA GLY A 17 -11.98 -4.19 4.17
C GLY A 17 -11.05 -5.31 3.68
N GLU A 18 -9.75 -5.04 3.58
CA GLU A 18 -8.70 -6.00 3.22
C GLU A 18 -8.76 -7.24 4.13
N VAL A 19 -8.85 -7.01 5.43
CA VAL A 19 -8.82 -8.08 6.43
C VAL A 19 -10.04 -9.00 6.35
N ASP A 20 -11.20 -8.50 5.95
CA ASP A 20 -12.36 -9.36 5.73
C ASP A 20 -12.20 -10.27 4.52
N LEU A 21 -11.58 -9.76 3.45
CA LEU A 21 -11.24 -10.61 2.31
C LEU A 21 -10.21 -11.66 2.71
N ILE A 22 -9.11 -11.25 3.37
CA ILE A 22 -8.05 -12.19 3.76
C ILE A 22 -8.56 -13.26 4.74
N LYS A 23 -9.48 -12.92 5.65
CA LYS A 23 -10.15 -13.92 6.50
C LYS A 23 -10.85 -15.00 5.68
N LYS A 24 -11.65 -14.62 4.69
CA LYS A 24 -12.33 -15.58 3.80
C LYS A 24 -11.34 -16.48 3.07
N ILE A 25 -10.18 -15.96 2.69
CA ILE A 25 -9.12 -16.73 2.04
C ILE A 25 -8.52 -17.75 3.01
N ILE A 26 -8.19 -17.33 4.24
CA ILE A 26 -7.64 -18.22 5.28
C ILE A 26 -8.66 -19.28 5.72
N ASP A 27 -9.97 -19.00 5.64
CA ASP A 27 -11.02 -19.97 5.98
C ASP A 27 -11.16 -21.08 4.93
N ILE A 28 -10.70 -20.85 3.69
CA ILE A 28 -10.80 -21.81 2.58
C ILE A 28 -9.44 -22.36 2.10
N SER A 29 -8.34 -21.94 2.73
CA SER A 29 -6.99 -22.34 2.31
C SER A 29 -6.02 -22.38 3.48
N ASP A 30 -5.00 -23.24 3.37
CA ASP A 30 -3.93 -23.31 4.35
C ASP A 30 -2.75 -22.42 3.91
N ILE A 31 -2.44 -21.42 4.73
CA ILE A 31 -1.27 -20.55 4.55
C ILE A 31 -0.45 -20.53 5.82
N PRO A 32 0.87 -20.27 5.74
CA PRO A 32 1.68 -20.07 6.93
C PRO A 32 1.04 -19.04 7.87
N LYS A 33 0.95 -19.36 9.16
CA LYS A 33 0.43 -18.45 10.21
C LYS A 33 1.46 -17.39 10.59
N THR A 34 1.95 -16.68 9.59
CA THR A 34 2.92 -15.59 9.71
C THR A 34 2.45 -14.40 8.91
N CYS A 35 2.65 -13.21 9.46
CA CYS A 35 2.46 -11.98 8.73
C CYS A 35 3.63 -11.01 8.92
N VAL A 36 3.83 -10.17 7.92
CA VAL A 36 4.84 -9.11 7.91
C VAL A 36 4.15 -7.83 7.50
N GLU A 37 4.37 -6.75 8.24
CA GLU A 37 3.78 -5.44 7.95
C GLU A 37 4.85 -4.36 7.96
N PHE A 38 4.96 -3.65 6.85
CA PHE A 38 5.73 -2.41 6.76
C PHE A 38 4.83 -1.23 7.09
N GLY A 39 5.39 -0.18 7.69
CA GLY A 39 4.58 0.96 8.12
C GLY A 39 3.56 0.56 9.19
N ALA A 40 3.98 -0.26 10.16
CA ALA A 40 3.07 -0.83 11.15
C ALA A 40 2.40 0.21 12.06
N TYR A 41 2.84 1.47 12.03
CA TYR A 41 2.25 2.60 12.74
C TYR A 41 2.12 2.32 14.24
N ASP A 42 0.92 2.42 14.81
CA ASP A 42 0.60 2.08 16.20
C ASP A 42 0.22 0.60 16.40
N GLY A 43 0.33 -0.22 15.36
CA GLY A 43 -0.05 -1.63 15.32
C GLY A 43 -1.54 -1.90 15.22
N VAL A 44 -2.37 -0.87 15.03
CA VAL A 44 -3.84 -0.99 15.12
C VAL A 44 -4.54 -0.21 14.03
N THR A 45 -4.23 1.08 13.90
CA THR A 45 -4.83 2.00 12.94
C THR A 45 -4.48 1.56 11.53
N ASN A 46 -5.50 1.24 10.73
CA ASN A 46 -5.38 0.74 9.35
C ASN A 46 -4.51 -0.53 9.17
N SER A 47 -4.08 -1.19 10.24
CA SER A 47 -3.21 -2.36 10.14
C SER A 47 -3.90 -3.50 9.42
N ASN A 48 -3.27 -4.01 8.38
CA ASN A 48 -3.73 -5.17 7.62
C ASN A 48 -3.41 -6.49 8.34
N THR A 49 -2.61 -6.46 9.40
CA THR A 49 -2.21 -7.67 10.14
C THR A 49 -2.78 -7.80 11.54
N PHE A 50 -3.28 -6.71 12.14
CA PHE A 50 -3.76 -6.65 13.54
C PHE A 50 -4.64 -7.83 13.93
N TYR A 51 -5.67 -8.11 13.11
CA TYR A 51 -6.59 -9.19 13.39
C TYR A 51 -5.89 -10.56 13.49
N PHE A 52 -4.95 -10.84 12.60
CA PHE A 52 -4.35 -12.17 12.48
C PHE A 52 -3.44 -12.49 13.67
N TRP A 53 -2.59 -11.55 14.10
CA TRP A 53 -1.72 -11.80 15.25
C TRP A 53 -2.41 -11.61 16.59
N LYS A 54 -3.43 -10.73 16.66
CA LYS A 54 -4.19 -10.51 17.89
C LYS A 54 -5.19 -11.62 18.18
N LYS A 55 -5.83 -12.18 17.14
CA LYS A 55 -6.97 -13.11 17.28
C LYS A 55 -6.75 -14.50 16.68
N LYS A 56 -5.87 -14.65 15.68
CA LYS A 56 -5.65 -15.94 14.98
C LYS A 56 -4.29 -16.58 15.29
N GLY A 57 -3.49 -15.97 16.17
CA GLY A 57 -2.21 -16.52 16.62
C GLY A 57 -1.10 -16.46 15.59
N PHE A 58 -1.23 -15.62 14.56
CA PHE A 58 -0.17 -15.44 13.57
C PHE A 58 1.06 -14.83 14.21
N LYS A 59 2.25 -15.35 13.90
CA LYS A 59 3.51 -14.69 14.24
C LYS A 59 3.67 -13.47 13.33
N SER A 60 3.91 -12.30 13.89
CA SER A 60 4.04 -11.05 13.14
C SER A 60 5.42 -10.46 13.21
N LEU A 61 5.94 -9.99 12.08
CA LEU A 61 7.05 -9.05 12.04
C LEU A 61 6.49 -7.66 11.72
N LEU A 62 6.52 -6.76 12.70
CA LEU A 62 5.96 -5.41 12.59
C LEU A 62 7.11 -4.40 12.53
N ILE A 63 7.23 -3.69 11.42
CA ILE A 63 8.33 -2.78 11.10
C ILE A 63 7.78 -1.35 11.04
N GLU A 64 8.28 -0.47 11.92
CA GLU A 64 7.86 0.93 11.98
C GLU A 64 9.08 1.83 12.26
N PRO A 65 9.43 2.78 11.36
CA PRO A 65 10.62 3.61 11.54
C PRO A 65 10.44 4.79 12.50
N ASP A 66 9.24 5.36 12.65
CA ASP A 66 9.03 6.51 13.54
C ASP A 66 9.09 6.05 15.00
N PRO A 67 10.03 6.57 15.81
CA PRO A 67 10.20 6.10 17.19
C PRO A 67 8.99 6.36 18.09
N LYS A 68 8.17 7.39 17.79
CA LYS A 68 6.96 7.70 18.57
C LYS A 68 5.86 6.70 18.26
N LEU A 69 5.62 6.41 16.98
CA LEU A 69 4.67 5.38 16.54
C LEU A 69 5.10 4.00 17.01
N PHE A 70 6.38 3.67 16.88
CA PHE A 70 6.95 2.43 17.39
C PHE A 70 6.76 2.25 18.90
N SER A 71 6.85 3.34 19.68
CA SER A 71 6.55 3.32 21.12
C SER A 71 5.07 3.01 21.41
N LEU A 72 4.14 3.48 20.58
CA LEU A 72 2.72 3.11 20.68
C LEU A 72 2.50 1.64 20.30
N LEU A 73 3.11 1.18 19.20
CA LEU A 73 3.08 -0.20 18.74
C LEU A 73 3.53 -1.17 19.84
N LYS A 74 4.64 -0.87 20.53
CA LYS A 74 5.17 -1.65 21.66
C LYS A 74 4.14 -1.88 22.77
N LYS A 75 3.26 -0.91 23.03
CA LYS A 75 2.24 -1.00 24.09
C LYS A 75 1.10 -1.96 23.74
N ILE A 76 0.83 -2.18 22.45
CA ILE A 76 -0.33 -2.97 21.98
C ILE A 76 0.05 -4.38 21.50
N ALA A 77 1.29 -4.53 21.04
CA ALA A 77 1.86 -5.81 20.61
C ALA A 77 1.74 -6.89 21.70
N ASN A 78 1.64 -8.15 21.27
CA ASN A 78 1.61 -9.30 22.18
C ASN A 78 2.77 -10.25 21.88
N LYS A 79 2.80 -11.40 22.57
CA LYS A 79 3.85 -12.43 22.41
C LYS A 79 4.00 -13.00 20.98
N ASN A 80 3.06 -12.75 20.09
CA ASN A 80 3.15 -13.20 18.70
C ASN A 80 3.91 -12.20 17.82
N CYS A 81 4.22 -11.00 18.32
CA CYS A 81 4.84 -9.94 17.54
C CYS A 81 6.34 -9.83 17.81
N THR A 82 7.12 -9.82 16.74
CA THR A 82 8.50 -9.35 16.67
C THR A 82 8.47 -7.91 16.16
N LEU A 83 8.99 -6.97 16.95
CA LEU A 83 8.93 -5.54 16.65
C LEU A 83 10.30 -5.02 16.23
N VAL A 84 10.34 -4.26 15.13
CA VAL A 84 11.58 -3.68 14.60
C VAL A 84 11.38 -2.18 14.36
N ASN A 85 12.20 -1.35 15.00
CA ASN A 85 12.22 0.10 14.75
C ASN A 85 13.19 0.41 13.63
N ASP A 86 12.77 0.14 12.40
CA ASP A 86 13.58 0.30 11.19
C ASP A 86 12.63 0.53 9.99
N PHE A 87 13.18 0.72 8.80
CA PHE A 87 12.42 0.77 7.55
C PHE A 87 12.99 -0.18 6.49
N VAL A 88 12.12 -0.67 5.62
CA VAL A 88 12.52 -1.46 4.46
C VAL A 88 12.87 -0.52 3.31
N SER A 89 13.98 -0.77 2.64
CA SER A 89 14.42 -0.04 1.46
C SER A 89 15.24 -0.91 0.51
N ILE A 90 15.64 -0.34 -0.63
CA ILE A 90 16.56 -0.98 -1.57
C ILE A 90 17.86 -1.41 -0.86
N ASN A 91 18.34 -0.60 0.08
CA ASN A 91 19.58 -0.84 0.82
C ASN A 91 19.35 -1.65 2.10
N ASN A 92 18.16 -1.55 2.71
CA ASN A 92 17.78 -2.33 3.89
C ASN A 92 16.68 -3.34 3.55
N LYS A 93 17.10 -4.50 3.01
CA LYS A 93 16.20 -5.52 2.48
C LYS A 93 15.46 -6.27 3.60
N LEU A 94 14.23 -6.67 3.30
CA LEU A 94 13.42 -7.50 4.20
C LEU A 94 14.13 -8.79 4.65
N SER A 95 14.82 -9.47 3.73
CA SER A 95 15.53 -10.72 4.03
C SER A 95 16.61 -10.56 5.11
N LYS A 96 17.26 -9.39 5.17
CA LYS A 96 18.21 -9.05 6.23
C LYS A 96 17.49 -8.90 7.57
N ILE A 97 16.38 -8.16 7.61
CA ILE A 97 15.58 -7.94 8.82
C ILE A 97 15.04 -9.27 9.36
N ILE A 98 14.48 -10.12 8.48
CA ILE A 98 13.99 -11.46 8.85
C ILE A 98 15.10 -12.29 9.48
N LYS A 99 16.30 -12.32 8.88
CA LYS A 99 17.45 -13.07 9.39
C LYS A 99 17.91 -12.56 10.75
N GLN A 100 18.03 -11.24 10.91
CA GLN A 100 18.49 -10.63 12.17
C GLN A 100 17.55 -10.88 13.35
N ASN A 101 16.26 -11.06 13.07
CA ASN A 101 15.24 -11.25 14.09
C ASN A 101 14.79 -12.71 14.23
N ASN A 102 15.48 -13.66 13.58
CA ASN A 102 15.12 -15.09 13.56
C ASN A 102 13.64 -15.34 13.22
N PHE A 103 13.07 -14.51 12.34
CA PHE A 103 11.66 -14.62 11.96
C PHE A 103 11.45 -15.74 10.91
N PRO A 104 10.32 -16.47 10.92
CA PRO A 104 10.06 -17.50 9.93
C PRO A 104 10.14 -16.98 8.49
N LYS A 105 10.83 -17.72 7.61
CA LYS A 105 11.03 -17.32 6.21
C LYS A 105 9.74 -17.31 5.40
N LYS A 106 8.87 -18.31 5.60
CA LYS A 106 7.57 -18.39 4.94
C LYS A 106 6.66 -17.29 5.48
N MET A 107 6.14 -16.47 4.58
CA MET A 107 5.25 -15.34 4.85
C MET A 107 3.86 -15.65 4.29
N GLY A 108 2.92 -15.93 5.18
CA GLY A 108 1.52 -16.14 4.79
C GLY A 108 0.88 -14.87 4.24
N LEU A 109 1.04 -13.76 4.97
CA LEU A 109 0.54 -12.44 4.57
C LEU A 109 1.65 -11.39 4.67
N LEU A 110 1.90 -10.67 3.58
CA LEU A 110 2.83 -9.55 3.54
C LEU A 110 2.06 -8.27 3.20
N SER A 111 2.08 -7.28 4.08
CA SER A 111 1.54 -5.94 3.84
C SER A 111 2.68 -4.96 3.55
N ILE A 112 2.69 -4.42 2.34
CA ILE A 112 3.67 -3.44 1.84
C ILE A 112 2.97 -2.08 1.75
N ASP A 113 3.26 -1.25 2.75
CA ASP A 113 2.91 0.16 2.78
C ASP A 113 4.08 0.91 3.44
N ILE A 114 4.85 1.64 2.62
CA ILE A 114 6.01 2.40 3.09
C ILE A 114 5.93 3.89 2.72
N ASP A 115 4.74 4.38 2.31
CA ASP A 115 4.52 5.77 1.87
C ASP A 115 5.55 6.24 0.81
N SER A 116 6.02 5.33 -0.06
CA SER A 116 7.12 5.55 -1.00
C SER A 116 7.01 4.66 -2.26
N ASN A 117 8.10 4.08 -2.77
CA ASN A 117 8.09 3.19 -3.93
C ASN A 117 7.95 1.71 -3.53
N ASP A 118 6.74 1.34 -3.09
CA ASP A 118 6.34 -0.01 -2.68
C ASP A 118 6.60 -1.06 -3.77
N LEU A 119 6.40 -0.70 -5.04
CA LEU A 119 6.68 -1.60 -6.17
C LEU A 119 8.17 -1.99 -6.24
N GLU A 120 9.08 -1.08 -5.92
CA GLU A 120 10.52 -1.38 -5.93
C GLU A 120 10.91 -2.31 -4.76
N ILE A 121 10.21 -2.22 -3.62
CA ILE A 121 10.35 -3.19 -2.53
C ILE A 121 9.79 -4.54 -2.94
N PHE A 122 8.60 -4.55 -3.55
CA PHE A 122 7.95 -5.76 -4.01
C PHE A 122 8.82 -6.54 -5.01
N LYS A 123 9.57 -5.87 -5.88
CA LYS A 123 10.53 -6.54 -6.81
C LYS A 123 11.68 -7.28 -6.11
N GLN A 124 11.94 -7.01 -4.84
CA GLN A 124 13.13 -7.47 -4.12
C GLN A 124 12.83 -8.46 -3.00
N ILE A 125 11.56 -8.79 -2.76
CA ILE A 125 11.18 -9.78 -1.74
C ILE A 125 11.50 -11.20 -2.21
N ASP A 126 11.53 -12.14 -1.26
CA ASP A 126 11.62 -13.56 -1.58
C ASP A 126 10.24 -14.12 -1.96
N HIS A 127 9.90 -14.03 -3.25
CA HIS A 127 8.61 -14.49 -3.77
C HIS A 127 8.36 -15.99 -3.53
N LYS A 128 9.40 -16.83 -3.49
CA LYS A 128 9.25 -18.27 -3.24
C LYS A 128 8.69 -18.56 -1.84
N SER A 129 8.89 -17.64 -0.90
CA SER A 129 8.43 -17.78 0.48
C SER A 129 7.16 -16.99 0.79
N THR A 130 6.55 -16.29 -0.18
CA THR A 130 5.39 -15.40 0.04
C THR A 130 4.11 -15.96 -0.58
N TYR A 131 3.00 -15.92 0.16
CA TYR A 131 1.71 -16.49 -0.25
C TYR A 131 0.69 -15.42 -0.67
N VAL A 132 0.41 -14.46 0.21
CA VAL A 132 -0.51 -13.35 -0.05
C VAL A 132 0.22 -12.02 0.16
N VAL A 133 0.00 -11.07 -0.75
CA VAL A 133 0.56 -9.72 -0.66
C VAL A 133 -0.57 -8.70 -0.70
N ILE A 134 -0.55 -7.77 0.24
CA ILE A 134 -1.29 -6.50 0.17
C ILE A 134 -0.25 -5.43 -0.15
N ILE A 135 -0.48 -4.64 -1.19
CA ILE A 135 0.47 -3.60 -1.61
C ILE A 135 -0.24 -2.31 -1.96
N GLU A 136 0.22 -1.20 -1.39
CA GLU A 136 -0.34 0.12 -1.65
C GLU A 136 0.09 0.65 -3.03
N PHE A 137 -0.80 1.37 -3.69
CA PHE A 137 -0.51 2.12 -4.92
C PHE A 137 -1.04 3.55 -4.82
N ASN A 138 -0.55 4.42 -5.70
CA ASN A 138 -1.12 5.76 -5.82
C ASN A 138 -2.47 5.68 -6.56
N ASN A 139 -3.55 5.69 -5.79
CA ASN A 139 -4.93 5.57 -6.30
C ASN A 139 -5.43 6.80 -7.07
N GLN A 140 -4.61 7.85 -7.22
CA GLN A 140 -4.91 8.97 -8.11
C GLN A 140 -4.64 8.66 -9.58
N PHE A 141 -3.86 7.60 -9.88
CA PHE A 141 -3.70 7.14 -11.24
C PHE A 141 -4.97 6.45 -11.77
N PRO A 142 -5.50 6.84 -12.94
CA PRO A 142 -6.53 6.07 -13.62
C PRO A 142 -6.11 4.62 -13.83
N VAL A 143 -7.09 3.71 -13.79
CA VAL A 143 -6.86 2.25 -13.85
C VAL A 143 -6.06 1.77 -15.08
N TRP A 144 -6.11 2.52 -16.18
CA TRP A 144 -5.46 2.18 -17.45
C TRP A 144 -4.01 2.64 -17.53
N VAL A 145 -3.56 3.48 -16.59
CA VAL A 145 -2.22 4.05 -16.61
C VAL A 145 -1.21 3.02 -16.14
N ASP A 146 -0.23 2.72 -16.99
CA ASP A 146 0.95 1.94 -16.62
C ASP A 146 2.11 2.89 -16.33
N TYR A 147 2.24 3.26 -15.06
CA TYR A 147 3.27 4.18 -14.58
C TYR A 147 3.93 3.68 -13.30
N SER A 148 5.26 3.83 -13.24
CA SER A 148 6.04 3.83 -12.03
C SER A 148 7.13 4.88 -12.13
N ASP A 149 7.46 5.50 -11.00
CA ASP A 149 8.63 6.36 -10.89
C ASP A 149 9.89 5.57 -11.30
N PRO A 150 10.86 6.23 -11.94
CA PRO A 150 12.20 5.67 -12.13
C PRO A 150 12.85 5.27 -10.80
N LYS A 151 13.88 4.42 -10.89
CA LYS A 151 14.71 4.09 -9.73
C LYS A 151 15.24 5.37 -9.08
N ASP A 152 15.24 5.41 -7.75
CA ASP A 152 15.69 6.55 -6.93
C ASP A 152 14.88 7.86 -7.13
N CYS A 153 13.72 7.80 -7.82
CA CYS A 153 12.71 8.87 -7.90
C CYS A 153 11.53 8.48 -6.98
N ILE A 154 11.12 9.40 -6.10
CA ILE A 154 9.92 9.27 -5.28
C ILE A 154 9.11 10.56 -5.44
N ILE A 155 8.30 10.61 -6.50
CA ILE A 155 7.46 11.74 -6.89
C ILE A 155 6.01 11.29 -6.98
N PHE A 156 5.65 10.43 -7.92
CA PHE A 156 4.27 9.96 -8.10
C PHE A 156 4.05 8.51 -7.65
N ARG A 157 5.11 7.81 -7.24
CA ARG A 157 5.11 6.39 -6.85
C ARG A 157 4.77 5.50 -8.04
N HIS A 158 3.70 4.72 -7.96
CA HIS A 158 3.34 3.74 -8.98
C HIS A 158 1.81 3.56 -9.05
N SER A 159 1.36 3.21 -10.25
CA SER A 159 -0.04 2.89 -10.56
C SER A 159 -0.38 1.44 -10.21
N ALA A 160 -1.69 1.15 -10.05
CA ALA A 160 -2.17 -0.22 -9.87
C ALA A 160 -1.75 -1.14 -11.03
N LEU A 161 -1.88 -0.67 -12.27
CA LEU A 161 -1.57 -1.48 -13.45
C LEU A 161 -0.09 -1.84 -13.53
N ALA A 162 0.82 -0.94 -13.13
CA ALA A 162 2.25 -1.24 -13.08
C ALA A 162 2.57 -2.38 -12.11
N ILE A 163 1.94 -2.40 -10.93
CA ILE A 163 2.08 -3.52 -9.98
C ILE A 163 1.51 -4.79 -10.57
N VAL A 164 0.27 -4.78 -11.08
CA VAL A 164 -0.38 -5.99 -11.62
C VAL A 164 0.42 -6.58 -12.77
N LYS A 165 0.93 -5.75 -13.69
CA LYS A 165 1.78 -6.22 -14.80
C LYS A 165 3.07 -6.87 -14.31
N PHE A 166 3.70 -6.32 -13.28
CA PHE A 166 4.88 -6.95 -12.69
C PHE A 166 4.51 -8.25 -11.99
N ALA A 167 3.50 -8.22 -11.11
CA ALA A 167 2.99 -9.36 -10.33
C ALA A 167 2.66 -10.56 -11.23
N SER A 168 1.92 -10.36 -12.32
CA SER A 168 1.56 -11.44 -13.24
C SER A 168 2.76 -12.08 -13.94
N LYS A 169 3.83 -11.33 -14.21
CA LYS A 169 5.05 -11.89 -14.81
C LYS A 169 5.79 -12.85 -13.88
N ILE A 170 5.65 -12.67 -12.56
CA ILE A 170 6.34 -13.46 -11.54
C ILE A 170 5.44 -14.49 -10.85
N GLY A 171 4.24 -14.75 -11.39
CA GLY A 171 3.34 -15.81 -10.91
C GLY A 171 2.32 -15.36 -9.87
N TYR A 172 2.07 -14.06 -9.73
CA TYR A 172 1.01 -13.53 -8.87
C TYR A 172 -0.22 -13.16 -9.67
N ARG A 173 -1.39 -13.38 -9.07
CA ARG A 173 -2.68 -13.00 -9.62
C ARG A 173 -3.40 -12.02 -8.71
N LEU A 174 -4.00 -10.99 -9.31
CA LEU A 174 -4.85 -10.02 -8.60
C LEU A 174 -6.13 -10.70 -8.13
N LEU A 175 -6.39 -10.66 -6.83
CA LEU A 175 -7.62 -11.13 -6.22
C LEU A 175 -8.66 -10.02 -6.08
N ASP A 176 -8.26 -8.83 -5.63
CA ASP A 176 -9.17 -7.70 -5.44
C ASP A 176 -8.39 -6.37 -5.29
N VAL A 177 -9.10 -5.25 -5.39
CA VAL A 177 -8.63 -3.92 -5.01
C VAL A 177 -9.52 -3.39 -3.89
N LYS A 178 -8.90 -2.98 -2.79
CA LYS A 178 -9.59 -2.36 -1.65
C LYS A 178 -8.99 -0.98 -1.44
N GLY A 179 -9.71 0.05 -1.89
CA GLY A 179 -9.22 1.42 -1.93
C GLY A 179 -7.87 1.57 -2.62
N ALA A 180 -6.83 1.96 -1.87
CA ALA A 180 -5.46 2.12 -2.37
C ALA A 180 -4.60 0.85 -2.30
N ASN A 181 -5.19 -0.30 -1.94
CA ASN A 181 -4.48 -1.57 -1.76
C ASN A 181 -4.85 -2.60 -2.82
N LEU A 182 -3.85 -3.20 -3.45
CA LEU A 182 -4.01 -4.41 -4.27
C LEU A 182 -3.81 -5.65 -3.41
N ILE A 183 -4.66 -6.65 -3.59
CA ILE A 183 -4.54 -7.94 -2.92
C ILE A 183 -4.13 -8.98 -3.97
N LEU A 184 -2.91 -9.50 -3.83
CA LEU A 184 -2.24 -10.38 -4.78
C LEU A 184 -2.03 -11.76 -4.15
N ILE A 185 -2.30 -12.81 -4.94
CA ILE A 185 -2.11 -14.20 -4.56
C ILE A 185 -0.97 -14.77 -5.37
N ASN A 186 0.04 -15.34 -4.70
CA ASN A 186 1.09 -16.08 -5.36
C ASN A 186 0.57 -17.46 -5.76
N GLU A 187 0.26 -17.66 -7.04
CA GLU A 187 -0.32 -18.92 -7.54
C GLU A 187 0.68 -20.10 -7.46
N GLN A 188 1.97 -19.84 -7.24
CA GLN A 188 2.97 -20.89 -7.01
C GLN A 188 2.87 -21.50 -5.60
N ASN A 189 2.34 -20.74 -4.64
CA ASN A 189 2.30 -21.10 -3.23
C ASN A 189 0.87 -21.31 -2.70
N LEU A 190 -0.13 -20.74 -3.36
CA LEU A 190 -1.52 -20.76 -2.94
C LEU A 190 -2.44 -20.89 -4.15
N TYR A 191 -3.15 -22.03 -4.24
CA TYR A 191 -4.20 -22.25 -5.22
C TYR A 191 -5.55 -21.81 -4.66
N LEU A 192 -6.29 -21.00 -5.43
CA LEU A 192 -7.67 -20.63 -5.12
C LEU A 192 -8.60 -20.96 -6.30
N PRO A 193 -9.90 -21.21 -6.05
CA PRO A 193 -10.86 -21.41 -7.12
C PRO A 193 -10.89 -20.24 -8.11
N LYS A 194 -10.80 -20.53 -9.42
CA LYS A 194 -10.77 -19.52 -10.49
C LYS A 194 -11.90 -18.48 -10.41
N LYS A 195 -13.07 -18.88 -9.90
CA LYS A 195 -14.26 -18.02 -9.73
C LYS A 195 -14.08 -16.87 -8.73
N LEU A 196 -13.07 -16.93 -7.87
CA LEU A 196 -12.79 -15.87 -6.90
C LEU A 196 -12.04 -14.69 -7.51
N TYR A 197 -11.37 -14.91 -8.65
CA TYR A 197 -10.57 -13.87 -9.28
C TYR A 197 -11.41 -13.01 -10.22
N PRO A 198 -11.17 -11.68 -10.25
CA PRO A 198 -11.78 -10.79 -11.21
C PRO A 198 -11.30 -11.12 -12.63
N LYS A 199 -12.10 -10.74 -13.63
CA LYS A 199 -11.72 -10.91 -15.05
C LYS A 199 -10.59 -9.95 -15.43
N SER A 200 -10.57 -8.76 -14.85
CA SER A 200 -9.53 -7.76 -15.07
C SER A 200 -9.38 -6.82 -13.87
N LEU A 201 -8.27 -6.06 -13.82
CA LEU A 201 -8.09 -4.97 -12.86
C LEU A 201 -9.24 -3.95 -12.93
N LYS A 202 -9.78 -3.69 -14.13
CA LYS A 202 -10.88 -2.74 -14.33
C LYS A 202 -12.16 -3.16 -13.61
N ASP A 203 -12.42 -4.47 -13.53
CA ASP A 203 -13.67 -5.00 -12.98
C ASP A 203 -13.72 -4.96 -11.46
N CYS A 204 -12.56 -4.94 -10.80
CA CYS A 204 -12.47 -4.87 -9.33
C CYS A 204 -11.86 -3.55 -8.82
N PHE A 205 -11.61 -2.57 -9.69
CA PHE A 205 -11.00 -1.31 -9.27
C PHE A 205 -11.96 -0.48 -8.41
N ASP A 206 -11.45 0.10 -7.33
CA ASP A 206 -12.26 0.93 -6.41
C ASP A 206 -12.40 2.37 -6.94
N TYR A 207 -13.32 2.55 -7.88
CA TYR A 207 -13.58 3.86 -8.51
C TYR A 207 -14.18 4.88 -7.55
N GLU A 208 -14.94 4.43 -6.55
CA GLU A 208 -15.55 5.34 -5.57
C GLU A 208 -14.47 5.90 -4.64
N GLU A 209 -13.54 5.07 -4.17
CA GLU A 209 -12.40 5.55 -3.41
C GLU A 209 -11.49 6.47 -4.25
N GLN A 210 -11.25 6.13 -5.52
CA GLN A 210 -10.52 7.02 -6.42
C GLN A 210 -11.18 8.40 -6.53
N LYS A 211 -12.51 8.46 -6.73
CA LYS A 211 -13.26 9.73 -6.77
C LYS A 211 -13.17 10.48 -5.44
N ARG A 212 -13.18 9.78 -4.30
CA ARG A 212 -13.09 10.39 -2.97
C ARG A 212 -11.71 11.05 -2.74
N VAL A 213 -10.63 10.38 -3.15
CA VAL A 213 -9.26 10.89 -2.96
C VAL A 213 -8.87 11.91 -4.04
N CYS A 214 -9.38 11.75 -5.27
CA CYS A 214 -9.18 12.70 -6.35
C CYS A 214 -10.22 13.82 -6.28
N LYS A 215 -9.80 15.02 -5.87
CA LYS A 215 -10.63 16.23 -6.03
C LYS A 215 -11.07 16.44 -7.49
N ASP A 216 -10.26 15.99 -8.44
CA ASP A 216 -10.59 15.92 -9.87
C ASP A 216 -9.77 14.77 -10.48
N ILE A 217 -10.43 13.71 -10.98
CA ILE A 217 -9.76 12.52 -11.56
C ILE A 217 -8.87 12.83 -12.77
N ARG A 218 -8.99 14.05 -13.33
CA ARG A 218 -8.15 14.52 -14.43
C ARG A 218 -6.81 15.07 -13.96
N ILE A 219 -6.65 15.30 -12.66
CA ILE A 219 -5.46 15.86 -12.03
C ILE A 219 -4.89 14.84 -11.07
N ILE A 220 -3.73 14.30 -11.44
CA ILE A 220 -3.02 13.27 -10.68
C ILE A 220 -1.94 13.96 -9.86
N GLY A 221 -1.91 13.67 -8.57
CA GLY A 221 -0.85 14.05 -7.65
C GLY A 221 -0.27 12.83 -6.96
N SER A 222 0.45 13.07 -5.88
CA SER A 222 0.81 12.04 -4.92
C SER A 222 0.86 12.67 -3.54
N LYS A 223 0.35 11.96 -2.55
CA LYS A 223 0.35 12.40 -1.17
C LYS A 223 1.78 12.31 -0.64
N PHE A 224 2.18 13.27 0.20
CA PHE A 224 3.47 13.32 0.92
C PHE A 224 4.74 13.55 0.10
N THR A 225 4.82 13.01 -1.12
CA THR A 225 6.06 12.96 -1.91
C THR A 225 6.27 14.20 -2.79
N THR A 226 5.21 14.79 -3.33
CA THR A 226 5.32 15.91 -4.27
C THR A 226 4.13 16.86 -4.22
N ASN A 227 4.39 18.15 -4.48
CA ASN A 227 3.33 19.10 -4.81
C ASN A 227 3.13 19.20 -6.34
N ALA A 228 3.90 18.46 -7.14
CA ALA A 228 3.67 18.35 -8.57
C ALA A 228 2.29 17.74 -8.85
N LYS A 229 1.76 18.06 -10.03
CA LYS A 229 0.50 17.57 -10.53
C LYS A 229 0.67 17.33 -12.03
N ILE A 230 0.14 16.21 -12.50
CA ILE A 230 0.08 15.83 -13.92
C ILE A 230 -1.38 15.57 -14.29
N PHE A 231 -1.65 15.32 -15.57
CA PHE A 231 -3.01 15.16 -16.06
C PHE A 231 -3.21 13.84 -16.81
N SER A 232 -4.37 13.23 -16.63
CA SER A 232 -4.78 12.03 -17.40
C SER A 232 -5.30 12.34 -18.80
N GLN A 233 -5.41 13.63 -19.15
CA GLN A 233 -5.82 14.11 -20.46
C GLN A 233 -5.15 15.46 -20.77
N LYS A 234 -5.15 15.88 -22.03
CA LYS A 234 -4.61 17.19 -22.43
C LYS A 234 -5.28 18.30 -21.61
N PRO A 235 -4.52 19.12 -20.85
CA PRO A 235 -5.12 20.05 -19.91
C PRO A 235 -5.65 21.31 -20.62
N THR A 236 -6.93 21.62 -20.38
CA THR A 236 -7.54 22.91 -20.74
C THR A 236 -7.02 24.03 -19.84
N LEU A 237 -7.28 25.29 -20.19
CA LEU A 237 -6.97 26.45 -19.33
C LEU A 237 -7.57 26.29 -17.92
N PHE A 238 -8.82 25.81 -17.83
CA PHE A 238 -9.49 25.55 -16.57
C PHE A 238 -8.80 24.46 -15.74
N LEU A 239 -8.36 23.36 -16.36
CA LEU A 239 -7.61 22.31 -15.64
C LEU A 239 -6.26 22.81 -15.14
N ARG A 240 -5.56 23.63 -15.94
CA ARG A 240 -4.31 24.28 -15.52
C ARG A 240 -4.54 25.20 -14.33
N PHE A 241 -5.63 25.97 -14.32
CA PHE A 241 -5.99 26.80 -13.18
C PHE A 241 -6.31 25.99 -11.93
N LYS A 242 -7.14 24.94 -12.04
CA LYS A 242 -7.45 24.01 -10.94
C LYS A 242 -6.19 23.38 -10.35
N LYS A 243 -5.22 23.02 -11.18
CA LYS A 243 -3.91 22.52 -10.74
C LYS A 243 -3.25 23.47 -9.74
N TYR A 244 -3.18 24.77 -10.07
CA TYR A 244 -2.59 25.78 -9.18
C TYR A 244 -3.36 25.91 -7.86
N ILE A 245 -4.69 25.89 -7.90
CA ILE A 245 -5.52 25.87 -6.67
C ILE A 245 -5.16 24.66 -5.80
N PHE A 246 -5.05 23.47 -6.39
CA PHE A 246 -4.72 22.27 -5.62
C PHE A 246 -3.31 22.35 -5.02
N GLN A 247 -2.35 22.92 -5.74
CA GLN A 247 -1.00 23.15 -5.24
C GLN A 247 -0.98 24.14 -4.08
N LEU A 248 -1.77 25.21 -4.16
CA LEU A 248 -1.91 26.22 -3.11
C LEU A 248 -2.53 25.62 -1.85
N ILE A 249 -3.57 24.79 -1.98
CA ILE A 249 -4.19 24.11 -0.84
C ILE A 249 -3.18 23.21 -0.11
N VAL A 250 -2.31 22.51 -0.86
CA VAL A 250 -1.22 21.71 -0.24
C VAL A 250 -0.27 22.60 0.53
N ILE A 251 0.17 23.72 -0.06
CA ILE A 251 1.05 24.69 0.60
C ILE A 251 0.44 25.16 1.92
N ILE A 252 -0.81 25.65 1.90
CA ILE A 252 -1.53 26.13 3.09
C ILE A 252 -1.59 25.03 4.16
N ASN A 253 -2.02 23.83 3.78
CA ASN A 253 -2.17 22.70 4.70
C ASN A 253 -0.86 22.23 5.34
N TYR A 254 0.27 22.38 4.64
CA TYR A 254 1.59 22.03 5.18
C TYR A 254 2.13 23.13 6.08
N SER A 255 1.97 24.40 5.68
CA SER A 255 2.35 25.56 6.49
C SER A 255 1.60 25.59 7.83
N LEU A 256 0.28 25.36 7.82
CA LEU A 256 -0.53 25.29 9.05
C LEU A 256 -0.06 24.18 10.00
N ARG A 257 0.47 23.08 9.46
CA ARG A 257 1.02 21.96 10.25
C ARG A 257 2.52 22.10 10.54
N ARG A 258 3.13 23.23 10.15
CA ARG A 258 4.59 23.46 10.25
C ARG A 258 5.42 22.32 9.64
N LYS A 259 4.93 21.73 8.55
CA LYS A 259 5.61 20.65 7.81
C LYS A 259 6.33 21.22 6.59
N LYS A 260 7.45 20.60 6.21
CA LYS A 260 8.18 20.94 4.97
C LYS A 260 7.29 20.70 3.75
N ILE A 261 7.13 21.72 2.91
CA ILE A 261 6.33 21.65 1.68
C ILE A 261 7.05 20.75 0.66
N PRO A 262 6.38 19.75 0.08
CA PRO A 262 6.96 18.91 -0.96
C PRO A 262 7.26 19.71 -2.24
N SER A 263 8.34 19.34 -2.94
CA SER A 263 8.72 20.00 -4.21
C SER A 263 7.66 19.82 -5.28
N SER A 264 7.48 20.85 -6.13
CA SER A 264 6.66 20.78 -7.35
C SER A 264 7.47 20.44 -8.61
N GLN A 265 8.78 20.28 -8.48
CA GLN A 265 9.67 19.95 -9.60
C GLN A 265 9.54 18.47 -9.98
N ILE A 266 9.44 18.21 -11.28
CA ILE A 266 9.43 16.86 -11.84
C ILE A 266 10.77 16.61 -12.54
N PRO A 267 11.57 15.63 -12.10
CA PRO A 267 12.84 15.29 -12.75
C PRO A 267 12.63 14.82 -14.20
N ASN A 268 13.61 15.10 -15.08
CA ASN A 268 13.50 14.79 -16.52
C ASN A 268 13.22 13.31 -16.82
N GLN A 269 13.80 12.40 -16.04
CA GLN A 269 13.54 10.97 -16.21
C GLN A 269 12.08 10.62 -15.86
N CYS A 270 11.54 11.22 -14.81
CA CYS A 270 10.14 10.99 -14.41
C CYS A 270 9.20 11.63 -15.46
N LYS A 271 9.55 12.78 -16.07
CA LYS A 271 8.82 13.37 -17.22
C LYS A 271 8.71 12.42 -18.42
N LYS A 272 9.81 11.73 -18.78
CA LYS A 272 9.79 10.75 -19.88
C LYS A 272 8.81 9.61 -19.62
N ASN A 273 8.82 9.06 -18.39
CA ASN A 273 7.89 8.00 -17.99
C ASN A 273 6.42 8.49 -17.99
N ILE A 274 6.16 9.71 -17.53
CA ILE A 274 4.83 10.33 -17.54
C ILE A 274 4.28 10.36 -18.97
N LEU A 275 5.05 10.91 -19.92
CA LEU A 275 4.64 11.02 -21.31
C LEU A 275 4.46 9.63 -21.96
N LYS A 276 5.36 8.69 -21.69
CA LYS A 276 5.24 7.30 -22.19
C LYS A 276 3.99 6.60 -21.66
N ALA A 277 3.54 6.94 -20.45
CA ALA A 277 2.32 6.41 -19.86
C ALA A 277 1.03 7.07 -20.41
N GLY A 278 1.14 7.96 -21.41
CA GLY A 278 -0.01 8.66 -22.01
C GLY A 278 -0.54 9.82 -21.17
N LEU A 279 0.25 10.31 -20.22
CA LEU A 279 -0.10 11.43 -19.33
C LEU A 279 0.48 12.75 -19.81
N TYR A 280 -0.01 13.84 -19.25
CA TYR A 280 0.40 15.20 -19.60
C TYR A 280 0.98 15.92 -18.37
N ILE A 281 1.93 16.82 -18.61
CA ILE A 281 2.60 17.62 -17.56
C ILE A 281 2.02 19.04 -17.54
#